data_AF-A0A0M4LIF4-F1
#
_entry.id   AF-A0A0M4LIF4-F1
#
_cell.length_a   1.000
_cell.length_b   1.000
_cell.length_c   1.000
_cell.angle_alpha   90.00
_cell.angle_beta   90.00
_cell.angle_gamma   90.00
#
_symmetry.space_group_name_H-M   'P 1'
#
loop_
_entity.id
_entity.type
_entity.pdbx_description
1 polymer ?
#
loop_
_entity_poly.entity_id
_entity_poly.type
_entity_poly.pdbx_seq_one_letter_code
_entity_poly.pdbx_strand_id
1 'polypeptide(L)' 'MKVLKVLDAELVLIDLEVNLGDRKQNSPTLCARFKDKIIPLNTPDGRPILMNEDNAI' A
#
# COMPACT_ATOMS: atom_id res chain seq x y z
N MET A 1 -8.79 10.31 -19.53
CA MET A 1 -7.61 10.19 -18.66
C MET A 1 -6.47 11.00 -19.29
N LYS A 2 -5.70 11.76 -18.51
CA LYS A 2 -4.55 12.55 -18.98
C LYS A 2 -3.38 12.32 -18.03
N VAL A 3 -2.21 11.97 -18.55
CA VAL A 3 -0.98 11.85 -17.74
C VAL A 3 -0.47 13.26 -17.42
N LEU A 4 -0.30 13.58 -16.13
CA LEU A 4 0.22 14.87 -15.68
C LEU A 4 1.72 14.81 -15.36
N LYS A 5 2.17 13.71 -14.77
CA LYS A 5 3.56 13.46 -14.37
C LYS A 5 3.80 11.96 -14.21
N VAL A 6 5.05 11.55 -14.39
CA VAL A 6 5.54 10.23 -13.96
C VAL A 6 6.13 10.41 -12.56
N LEU A 7 5.85 9.46 -11.66
CA LEU A 7 6.38 9.45 -10.31
C LEU A 7 7.54 8.45 -10.22
N ASP A 8 8.59 8.84 -9.52
CA ASP A 8 9.69 7.95 -9.16
C ASP A 8 9.29 7.18 -7.89
N ALA A 9 8.61 6.06 -8.09
CA ALA A 9 8.13 5.18 -7.05
C ALA A 9 8.47 3.74 -7.41
N GLU A 10 8.78 2.93 -6.42
CA GLU A 10 9.13 1.53 -6.60
C GLU A 10 8.01 0.63 -6.10
N LEU A 11 7.68 -0.41 -6.87
CA LEU A 11 6.76 -1.45 -6.41
C LEU A 11 7.52 -2.46 -5.57
N VAL A 12 7.04 -2.71 -4.36
CA VAL A 12 7.64 -3.65 -3.41
C VAL A 12 6.56 -4.60 -2.88
N LEU A 13 6.96 -5.84 -2.58
CA LEU A 13 6.12 -6.80 -1.89
C LEU A 13 6.50 -6.81 -0.41
N ILE A 14 5.52 -6.61 0.45
CA ILE A 14 5.69 -6.56 1.91
C ILE A 14 4.67 -7.49 2.55
N ASP A 15 5.09 -8.24 3.57
CA ASP A 15 4.16 -8.98 4.41
C ASP A 15 3.50 -8.01 5.39
N LEU A 16 2.23 -7.67 5.13
CA LEU A 16 1.51 -6.63 5.85
C LEU A 16 0.53 -7.24 6.85
N GLU A 17 0.73 -6.99 8.15
CA GLU A 17 -0.22 -7.34 9.21
C GLU A 17 -1.27 -6.24 9.40
N VAL A 18 -2.54 -6.62 9.51
CA VAL A 18 -3.65 -5.74 9.85
C VAL A 18 -4.49 -6.32 10.99
N ASN A 19 -5.19 -5.44 11.70
CA ASN A 19 -6.24 -5.84 12.64
C ASN A 19 -7.58 -5.92 11.90
N LEU A 20 -8.22 -7.09 11.94
CA LEU A 20 -9.58 -7.34 11.46
C LEU A 20 -10.47 -7.65 12.66
N GLY A 21 -11.01 -6.60 13.28
CA GLY A 21 -11.68 -6.70 14.58
C GLY A 21 -10.69 -7.16 15.65
N ASP A 22 -10.99 -8.27 16.32
CA ASP A 22 -10.15 -8.86 17.38
C ASP A 22 -9.05 -9.82 16.87
N ARG A 23 -8.89 -9.94 15.54
CA ARG A 23 -7.92 -10.86 14.92
C ARG A 23 -6.83 -10.12 14.18
N LYS A 24 -5.62 -10.66 14.25
CA LYS A 24 -4.50 -10.26 13.38
C LYS A 24 -4.49 -11.16 12.15
N GLN A 25 -4.26 -10.55 10.99
CA GLN A 25 -4.07 -11.26 9.73
C GLN A 25 -2.96 -10.58 8.94
N ASN A 26 -2.09 -11.36 8.33
CA ASN A 26 -1.07 -10.88 7.41
C ASN A 26 -1.20 -11.52 6.03
N SER A 27 -0.68 -10.83 5.02
CA SER A 27 -0.58 -11.34 3.66
C SER A 27 0.49 -10.55 2.88
N PRO A 28 1.21 -11.20 1.94
CA PRO A 28 1.98 -10.48 0.94
C PRO A 28 1.11 -9.44 0.22
N THR A 29 1.50 -8.18 0.35
CA THR A 29 0.76 -7.02 -0.13
C THR A 29 1.66 -6.21 -1.05
N LEU A 30 1.09 -5.77 -2.18
CA LEU A 30 1.79 -4.88 -3.09
C LEU A 30 1.74 -3.46 -2.56
N CYS A 31 2.90 -2.86 -2.35
CA CYS A 31 3.05 -1.51 -1.85
C CYS A 31 3.85 -0.67 -2.85
N ALA A 32 3.62 0.63 -2.84
CA ALA A 32 4.51 1.60 -3.46
C ALA A 32 5.47 2.17 -2.40
N ARG A 33 6.77 2.10 -2.67
CA ARG A 33 7.79 2.88 -1.97
C ARG A 33 7.95 4.21 -2.68
N PHE A 34 7.57 5.29 -2.01
CA PHE A 34 7.60 6.65 -2.57
C PHE A 34 8.07 7.63 -1.49
N LYS A 35 9.13 8.40 -1.78
CA LYS A 35 9.75 9.33 -0.81
C LYS A 35 10.05 8.67 0.54
N ASP A 36 10.66 7.49 0.50
CA ASP A 36 11.00 6.67 1.68
C ASP A 36 9.80 6.20 2.54
N LYS A 37 8.56 6.43 2.08
CA LYS A 37 7.33 5.93 2.69
C LYS A 37 6.85 4.67 1.99
N ILE A 38 6.23 3.76 2.73
CA ILE A 38 5.55 2.58 2.19
C ILE A 38 4.06 2.85 2.16
N ILE A 39 3.43 2.75 0.99
CA ILE A 39 1.99 2.94 0.82
C ILE A 39 1.39 1.63 0.29
N PRO A 40 0.59 0.90 1.07
CA PRO A 40 -0.10 -0.29 0.56
C PRO A 40 -1.11 0.10 -0.51
N LEU A 41 -1.20 -0.71 -1.57
CA LEU A 41 -2.15 -0.49 -2.67
C LEU A 41 -3.45 -1.27 -2.47
N ASN A 42 -3.45 -2.19 -1.52
CA ASN A 42 -4.60 -2.93 -1.05
C ASN A 42 -4.39 -3.37 0.40
N THR A 43 -5.48 -3.61 1.12
CA THR A 43 -5.44 -4.33 2.39
C THR A 43 -5.18 -5.84 2.15
N PRO A 44 -4.75 -6.59 3.18
CA PRO A 44 -4.57 -8.05 3.08
C PRO A 44 -5.82 -8.84 2.70
N ASP A 45 -7.02 -8.31 2.95
CA ASP A 45 -8.31 -8.87 2.52
C ASP A 45 -8.73 -8.42 1.10
N GLY A 46 -7.86 -7.71 0.38
CA GLY A 46 -8.02 -7.37 -1.04
C GLY A 46 -8.77 -6.08 -1.35
N ARG A 47 -9.09 -5.25 -0.34
CA ARG A 47 -9.74 -3.95 -0.58
C ARG A 47 -8.71 -2.95 -1.09
N PRO A 48 -8.98 -2.24 -2.20
CA PRO A 48 -8.05 -1.24 -2.72
C PRO A 48 -7.81 -0.09 -1.73
N ILE A 49 -6.57 0.38 -1.68
CA ILE A 49 -6.16 1.58 -0.94
C ILE A 49 -5.71 2.64 -1.95
N LEU A 50 -6.20 3.87 -1.79
CA LEU A 50 -5.78 4.98 -2.63
C LEU A 50 -4.32 5.32 -2.35
N MET A 51 -3.47 5.34 -3.39
CA MET A 51 -2.07 5.74 -3.25
C MET A 51 -1.96 7.25 -2.96
N ASN A 52 -1.79 7.61 -1.69
CA ASN A 52 -1.47 8.95 -1.22
C ASN A 52 -0.58 8.86 0.03
N GLU A 53 0.05 9.98 0.42
CA GLU A 53 0.98 9.99 1.55
C GLU A 53 0.29 9.84 2.92
N ASP A 54 -1.03 10.07 3.00
CA ASP A 54 -1.82 9.92 4.24
C ASP A 54 -2.06 8.44 4.59
N ASN A 55 -1.99 7.56 3.59
CA ASN A 55 -2.09 6.11 3.75
C ASN A 55 -0.72 5.42 3.94
N ALA A 56 0.36 6.19 4.11
CA ALA A 56 1.68 5.64 4.36
C ALA A 56 1.76 4.96 5.74
N ILE A 57 2.54 3.88 5.82
CA ILE A 57 2.88 3.14 7.05
C ILE A 57 4.38 3.19 7.34
#